data_AF-A0A2N6DA20-F1
#
_entry.id   AF-A0A2N6DA20-F1
#
_cell.length_a   1.000
_cell.length_b   1.000
_cell.length_c   1.000
_cell.angle_alpha   90.00
_cell.angle_beta   90.00
_cell.angle_gamma   90.00
#
_symmetry.space_group_name_H-M   'P 1'
#
loop_
_entity.id
_entity.type
_entity.pdbx_description
1 polymer ?
#
loop_
_entity_poly.entity_id
_entity_poly.type
_entity_poly.pdbx_seq_one_letter_code
_entity_poly.pdbx_strand_id
1 'polypeptide(L)'
;MELKMTAEMLNINAEICRMFSVMFYNPKESFLTEPSTIGELSELLKTLNKDLNFDAEKLIKDTLLTDETELLLDYAALFIGPYQLQAPPYGSVYLDKAKRLNDESTAAVTDIYRQFGLDVESSMNEPADHIAIELEFIHTALIMIDNKKAAGEDT
;
A
#
# COMPACT_ATOMS: atom_id res chain seq x y z
N MET A 1 4.08 -10.83 25.07
CA MET A 1 4.98 -9.67 24.93
C MET A 1 4.39 -8.81 23.85
N GLU A 2 3.59 -7.81 24.22
CA GLU A 2 3.04 -6.86 23.23
C GLU A 2 4.22 -6.10 22.62
N LEU A 3 4.35 -6.14 21.30
CA LEU A 3 5.29 -5.26 20.60
C LEU A 3 4.76 -3.84 20.78
N LYS A 4 5.33 -3.10 21.73
CA LYS A 4 5.12 -1.66 21.80
C LYS A 4 5.88 -1.02 20.64
N MET A 5 5.18 -0.75 19.53
CA MET A 5 5.71 0.09 18.46
C MET A 5 6.02 1.48 19.03
N THR A 6 7.25 1.95 18.81
CA THR A 6 7.64 3.33 19.12
C THR A 6 6.99 4.30 18.13
N ALA A 7 6.92 5.59 18.47
CA ALA A 7 6.42 6.63 17.56
C ALA A 7 7.23 6.68 16.24
N GLU A 8 8.55 6.48 16.33
CA GLU A 8 9.42 6.36 15.17
C GLU A 8 9.05 5.17 14.28
N MET A 9 8.76 4.01 14.87
CA MET A 9 8.31 2.83 14.12
C MET A 9 6.92 3.02 13.49
N LEU A 10 6.00 3.74 14.15
CA LEU A 10 4.68 4.06 13.57
C LEU A 10 4.85 4.91 12.31
N ASN A 11 5.66 5.96 12.38
CA ASN A 11 5.90 6.86 11.25
C ASN A 11 6.61 6.16 10.08
N ILE A 12 7.63 5.33 10.35
CA ILE A 12 8.31 4.55 9.29
C ILE A 12 7.33 3.62 8.57
N ASN A 13 6.50 2.87 9.33
CA ASN A 13 5.52 1.97 8.72
C ASN A 13 4.44 2.73 7.95
N ALA A 14 3.99 3.88 8.46
CA ALA A 14 3.02 4.72 7.77
C ALA A 14 3.56 5.20 6.42
N GLU A 15 4.80 5.68 6.36
CA GLU A 15 5.39 6.11 5.09
C GLU A 15 5.61 4.95 4.12
N ILE A 16 6.06 3.79 4.59
CA ILE A 16 6.19 2.60 3.74
C ILE A 16 4.83 2.21 3.13
N CYS A 17 3.75 2.23 3.91
CA CYS A 17 2.41 1.96 3.41
C CYS A 17 1.97 2.96 2.34
N ARG A 18 2.21 4.26 2.56
CA ARG A 18 1.92 5.31 1.56
C ARG A 18 2.67 5.07 0.25
N MET A 19 3.95 4.69 0.34
CA MET A 19 4.78 4.45 -0.85
C MET A 19 4.33 3.23 -1.62
N PHE A 20 4.01 2.12 -0.94
CA PHE A 20 3.46 0.95 -1.61
C PHE A 20 2.10 1.24 -2.23
N SER A 21 1.23 2.02 -1.58
CA SER A 21 -0.06 2.41 -2.15
C SER A 21 0.11 3.05 -3.54
N VAL A 22 1.03 4.02 -3.64
CA VAL A 22 1.37 4.70 -4.90
C VAL A 22 1.88 3.74 -5.98
N MET A 23 2.59 2.67 -5.59
CA MET A 23 3.14 1.67 -6.52
C MET A 23 2.11 0.73 -7.13
N PHE A 24 0.91 0.64 -6.56
CA PHE A 24 -0.20 -0.14 -7.12
C PHE A 24 -1.07 0.67 -8.10
N TYR A 25 -0.74 1.94 -8.36
CA TYR A 25 -1.31 2.74 -9.44
C TYR A 25 -0.39 2.80 -10.65
N ASN A 26 -0.92 3.28 -11.78
CA ASN A 26 -0.20 3.40 -13.05
C ASN A 26 1.19 4.04 -12.85
N PRO A 27 2.29 3.30 -13.10
CA PRO A 27 3.65 3.76 -12.83
C PRO A 27 3.97 5.13 -13.46
N LYS A 28 3.44 5.40 -14.66
CA LYS A 28 3.64 6.67 -15.40
C LYS A 28 2.98 7.88 -14.74
N GLU A 29 1.95 7.64 -13.93
CA GLU A 29 1.19 8.66 -13.23
C GLU A 29 1.55 8.69 -11.73
N SER A 30 2.49 7.83 -11.31
CA SER A 30 2.83 7.60 -9.91
C SER A 30 4.35 7.71 -9.66
N PHE A 31 5.02 6.63 -9.24
CA PHE A 31 6.40 6.67 -8.76
C PHE A 31 7.45 6.88 -9.85
N LEU A 32 7.11 6.79 -11.14
CA LEU A 32 8.07 7.11 -12.22
C LEU A 32 8.20 8.61 -12.46
N THR A 33 7.23 9.43 -12.03
CA THR A 33 7.33 10.89 -12.17
C THR A 33 8.28 11.49 -11.14
N GLU A 34 8.53 10.78 -10.04
CA GLU A 34 9.40 11.20 -8.95
C GLU A 34 10.47 10.12 -8.65
N PRO A 35 11.62 10.14 -9.34
CA PRO A 35 12.65 9.11 -9.17
C PRO A 35 13.21 8.97 -7.74
N SER A 36 13.03 9.98 -6.88
CA SER A 36 13.45 9.91 -5.47
C SER A 36 12.59 8.95 -4.64
N THR A 37 11.35 8.67 -5.05
CA THR A 37 10.43 7.79 -4.33
C THR A 37 11.05 6.41 -4.07
N ILE A 38 11.70 5.80 -5.06
CA ILE A 38 12.31 4.47 -4.85
C ILE A 38 13.51 4.53 -3.90
N GLY A 39 14.30 5.60 -3.97
CA GLY A 39 15.44 5.81 -3.06
C GLY A 39 14.98 5.99 -1.61
N GLU A 40 13.96 6.81 -1.40
CA GLU A 40 13.35 7.04 -0.08
C GLU A 40 12.77 5.74 0.51
N LEU A 41 12.08 4.93 -0.30
CA LEU A 41 11.54 3.65 0.16
C LEU A 41 12.67 2.71 0.59
N SER A 42 13.74 2.62 -0.19
CA SER A 42 14.91 1.82 0.17
C SER A 42 15.48 2.23 1.53
N GLU A 43 15.64 3.52 1.81
CA GLU A 43 16.19 3.98 3.09
C GLU A 43 15.24 3.71 4.27
N LEU A 44 13.93 3.82 4.05
CA LEU A 44 12.92 3.44 5.06
C LEU A 44 12.97 1.94 5.36
N LEU A 45 13.07 1.07 4.34
CA LEU A 45 13.17 -0.38 4.52
C LEU A 45 14.43 -0.78 5.31
N LYS A 46 15.58 -0.16 5.00
CA LYS A 46 16.85 -0.37 5.72
C LYS A 46 16.77 0.06 7.18
N THR A 47 16.05 1.16 7.44
CA THR A 47 15.84 1.68 8.80
C THR A 47 14.88 0.79 9.59
N LEU A 48 13.81 0.30 8.94
CA LEU A 48 12.82 -0.59 9.55
C LEU A 48 13.45 -1.91 10.01
N ASN A 49 14.17 -2.58 9.12
CA ASN A 49 14.80 -3.86 9.41
C ASN A 49 16.06 -4.06 8.55
N LYS A 50 17.21 -4.25 9.22
CA LYS A 50 18.50 -4.49 8.56
C LYS A 50 18.52 -5.73 7.67
N ASP A 51 17.66 -6.71 7.93
CA ASP A 51 17.55 -7.91 7.10
C ASP A 51 17.01 -7.57 5.68
N LEU A 52 16.34 -6.43 5.52
CA LEU A 52 15.81 -5.95 4.23
C LEU A 52 16.85 -5.16 3.41
N ASN A 53 18.06 -4.94 3.93
CA ASN A 53 19.06 -4.11 3.24
C ASN A 53 19.36 -4.59 1.83
N PHE A 54 19.49 -5.92 1.66
CA PHE A 54 19.75 -6.51 0.36
C PHE A 54 18.61 -6.26 -0.63
N ASP A 55 17.36 -6.48 -0.20
CA ASP A 55 16.18 -6.27 -1.03
C ASP A 55 15.97 -4.80 -1.36
N ALA A 56 16.23 -3.90 -0.42
CA ALA A 56 16.16 -2.45 -0.62
C ALA A 56 17.18 -1.94 -1.65
N GLU A 57 18.43 -2.43 -1.60
CA GLU A 57 19.45 -2.09 -2.60
C GLU A 57 19.12 -2.69 -3.97
N LYS A 58 18.61 -3.93 -3.98
CA LYS A 58 18.16 -4.59 -5.20
C LYS A 58 17.01 -3.85 -5.87
N LEU A 59 16.04 -3.34 -5.10
CA LEU A 59 14.92 -2.55 -5.61
C LEU A 59 15.39 -1.34 -6.41
N ILE A 60 16.34 -0.55 -5.87
CA ILE A 60 16.92 0.60 -6.58
C ILE A 60 17.56 0.14 -7.89
N LYS A 61 18.42 -0.88 -7.80
CA LYS A 61 19.18 -1.36 -8.95
C LYS A 61 18.27 -1.87 -10.06
N ASP A 62 17.27 -2.68 -9.72
CA ASP A 62 16.37 -3.27 -10.70
C ASP A 62 15.51 -2.19 -11.34
N THR A 63 14.97 -1.25 -10.56
CA THR A 63 14.19 -0.12 -11.10
C THR A 63 14.99 0.69 -12.12
N LEU A 64 16.28 0.95 -11.86
CA LEU A 64 17.16 1.69 -12.78
C LEU A 64 17.49 0.91 -14.07
N LEU A 65 17.38 -0.42 -14.04
CA LEU A 65 17.71 -1.29 -15.16
C LEU A 65 16.48 -1.70 -15.98
N THR A 66 15.29 -1.63 -15.39
CA THR A 66 14.02 -1.96 -16.05
C THR A 66 13.61 -0.86 -17.03
N ASP A 67 13.22 -1.27 -18.24
CA ASP A 67 12.65 -0.35 -19.21
C ASP A 67 11.23 0.08 -18.78
N GLU A 68 10.91 1.37 -18.94
CA GLU A 68 9.61 1.92 -18.57
C GLU A 68 8.44 1.24 -19.32
N THR A 69 8.65 0.87 -20.58
CA THR A 69 7.62 0.17 -21.37
C THR A 69 7.41 -1.24 -20.84
N GLU A 70 8.49 -1.94 -20.49
CA GLU A 70 8.43 -3.27 -19.88
C GLU A 70 7.66 -3.23 -18.55
N LEU A 71 7.98 -2.27 -17.67
CA LEU A 71 7.29 -2.07 -16.40
C LEU A 71 5.79 -1.82 -16.56
N LEU A 72 5.39 -1.02 -17.56
CA LEU A 72 3.97 -0.76 -17.83
C LEU A 72 3.24 -1.98 -18.40
N LEU A 73 3.91 -2.78 -19.21
CA LEU A 73 3.34 -4.04 -19.72
C LEU A 73 3.12 -5.02 -18.57
N ASP A 74 4.08 -5.14 -17.65
CA ASP A 74 3.94 -5.95 -16.45
C ASP A 74 2.82 -5.44 -15.55
N TYR A 75 2.74 -4.14 -15.29
CA TYR A 75 1.65 -3.52 -14.54
C TYR A 75 0.28 -3.86 -15.16
N ALA A 76 0.14 -3.70 -16.48
CA ALA A 76 -1.11 -3.98 -17.17
C ALA A 76 -1.48 -5.48 -17.10
N ALA A 77 -0.50 -6.38 -17.26
CA ALA A 77 -0.71 -7.83 -17.19
C ALA A 77 -1.08 -8.31 -15.77
N LEU A 78 -0.50 -7.69 -14.74
CA LEU A 78 -0.75 -8.03 -13.34
C LEU A 78 -2.11 -7.51 -12.87
N PHE A 79 -2.43 -6.24 -13.16
CA PHE A 79 -3.49 -5.50 -12.46
C PHE A 79 -4.65 -4.99 -13.34
N ILE A 80 -4.48 -4.82 -14.65
CA ILE A 80 -5.50 -4.16 -15.51
C ILE A 80 -6.20 -5.10 -16.50
N GLY A 81 -5.48 -6.02 -17.14
CA GLY A 81 -6.01 -6.88 -18.20
C GLY A 81 -5.60 -6.40 -19.59
N PRO A 82 -6.16 -6.95 -20.68
CA PRO A 82 -7.56 -7.36 -20.85
C PRO A 82 -7.84 -8.86 -20.63
N TYR A 83 -6.81 -9.66 -20.36
CA TYR A 83 -6.96 -11.09 -20.04
C TYR A 83 -7.18 -11.28 -18.54
N GLN A 84 -7.31 -12.54 -18.11
CA GLN A 84 -7.36 -12.85 -16.68
C GLN A 84 -6.15 -12.25 -15.97
N LEU A 85 -6.42 -11.39 -14.98
CA LEU A 85 -5.39 -10.77 -14.15
C LEU A 85 -4.55 -11.83 -13.45
N GLN A 86 -3.24 -11.67 -13.50
CA GLN A 86 -2.31 -12.59 -12.83
C GLN A 86 -2.29 -12.35 -11.32
N ALA A 87 -2.42 -11.08 -10.90
CA ALA A 87 -2.45 -10.67 -9.50
C ALA A 87 -3.52 -9.58 -9.29
N PRO A 88 -4.83 -9.93 -9.40
CA PRO A 88 -5.91 -8.97 -9.16
C PRO A 88 -5.67 -8.17 -7.87
N PRO A 89 -5.72 -6.82 -7.87
CA PRO A 89 -5.32 -6.02 -6.71
C PRO A 89 -6.43 -5.93 -5.63
N TYR A 90 -7.36 -6.89 -5.57
CA TYR A 90 -8.56 -6.83 -4.74
C TYR A 90 -8.56 -7.94 -3.69
N GLY A 91 -8.70 -7.56 -2.41
CA GLY A 91 -8.72 -8.50 -1.29
C GLY A 91 -9.76 -9.62 -1.45
N SER A 92 -10.97 -9.30 -1.94
CA SER A 92 -12.04 -10.27 -2.12
C SER A 92 -11.71 -11.40 -3.10
N VAL A 93 -10.82 -11.18 -4.06
CA VAL A 93 -10.41 -12.24 -5.02
C VAL A 93 -9.61 -13.35 -4.33
N TYR A 94 -8.95 -13.04 -3.21
CA TYR A 94 -8.14 -13.98 -2.45
C TYR A 94 -8.90 -14.55 -1.23
N LEU A 95 -9.76 -13.75 -0.61
CA LEU A 95 -10.43 -14.11 0.64
C LEU A 95 -11.79 -14.77 0.42
N ASP A 96 -12.55 -14.31 -0.58
CA ASP A 96 -13.92 -14.77 -0.74
C ASP A 96 -14.00 -16.04 -1.58
N LYS A 97 -14.78 -17.00 -1.10
CA LYS A 97 -14.95 -18.32 -1.74
C LYS A 97 -15.47 -18.21 -3.17
N ALA A 98 -16.23 -17.15 -3.46
CA ALA A 98 -16.78 -16.89 -4.77
C ALA A 98 -15.82 -16.14 -5.71
N LYS A 99 -14.70 -15.61 -5.20
CA LYS A 99 -13.74 -14.76 -5.93
C LYS A 99 -14.41 -13.63 -6.71
N ARG A 100 -15.46 -13.05 -6.14
CA ARG A 100 -16.21 -11.93 -6.74
C ARG A 100 -15.77 -10.62 -6.09
N LEU A 101 -15.74 -9.56 -6.88
CA LEU A 101 -15.50 -8.20 -6.40
C LEU A 101 -16.71 -7.71 -5.60
N ASN A 102 -16.46 -6.89 -4.57
CA ASN A 102 -17.50 -6.28 -3.70
C ASN A 102 -18.34 -7.29 -2.92
N ASP A 103 -17.74 -8.37 -2.43
CA ASP A 103 -18.43 -9.40 -1.63
C ASP A 103 -18.15 -9.16 -0.13
N GLU A 104 -18.33 -10.18 0.71
CA GLU A 104 -18.27 -10.05 2.18
C GLU A 104 -17.01 -9.35 2.71
N SER A 105 -15.82 -9.62 2.16
CA SER A 105 -14.58 -8.99 2.64
C SER A 105 -14.52 -7.49 2.34
N THR A 106 -15.05 -7.06 1.19
CA THR A 106 -15.08 -5.64 0.80
C THR A 106 -16.00 -4.82 1.71
N ALA A 107 -17.13 -5.40 2.12
CA ALA A 107 -18.02 -4.78 3.10
C ALA A 107 -17.33 -4.68 4.48
N ALA A 108 -16.64 -5.75 4.89
CA ALA A 108 -15.93 -5.77 6.17
C ALA A 108 -14.84 -4.69 6.26
N VAL A 109 -14.04 -4.51 5.19
CA VAL A 109 -12.99 -3.48 5.19
C VAL A 109 -13.58 -2.06 5.17
N THR A 110 -14.69 -1.86 4.46
CA THR A 110 -15.43 -0.58 4.47
C THR A 110 -15.91 -0.23 5.89
N ASP A 111 -16.43 -1.20 6.65
CA ASP A 111 -16.86 -0.97 8.02
C ASP A 111 -15.70 -0.70 8.99
N ILE A 112 -14.49 -1.22 8.69
CA ILE A 112 -13.27 -0.85 9.43
C ILE A 112 -12.92 0.62 9.16
N TYR A 113 -12.95 1.08 7.91
CA TYR A 113 -12.65 2.48 7.58
C TYR A 113 -13.58 3.43 8.35
N ARG A 114 -14.86 3.11 8.40
CA ARG A 114 -15.89 3.89 9.12
C ARG A 114 -15.63 3.97 10.62
N GLN A 115 -15.05 2.95 11.25
CA GLN A 115 -14.67 2.99 12.66
C GLN A 115 -13.58 4.02 12.95
N PHE A 116 -12.74 4.34 11.95
CA PHE A 116 -11.77 5.43 12.00
C PHE A 116 -12.36 6.78 11.56
N GLY A 117 -13.64 6.84 11.21
CA GLY A 117 -14.27 8.03 10.65
C GLY A 117 -13.85 8.33 9.21
N LEU A 118 -13.36 7.32 8.48
CA LEU A 118 -12.92 7.40 7.10
C LEU A 118 -13.93 6.72 6.18
N ASP A 119 -13.96 7.14 4.92
CA ASP A 119 -14.75 6.51 3.86
C ASP A 119 -13.99 6.61 2.54
N VAL A 120 -14.29 5.72 1.59
CA VAL A 120 -13.71 5.79 0.24
C VAL A 120 -14.49 6.82 -0.57
N GLU A 121 -13.78 7.74 -1.23
CA GLU A 121 -14.44 8.74 -2.04
C GLU A 121 -15.29 8.10 -3.15
N SER A 122 -16.55 8.53 -3.27
CA SER A 122 -17.45 8.02 -4.31
C SER A 122 -17.00 8.30 -5.75
N SER A 123 -16.04 9.23 -5.92
CA SER A 123 -15.38 9.54 -7.20
C SER A 123 -14.29 8.53 -7.58
N MET A 124 -13.81 7.72 -6.63
CA MET A 124 -12.87 6.65 -6.92
C MET A 124 -13.59 5.51 -7.66
N ASN A 125 -12.98 5.03 -8.74
CA ASN A 125 -13.51 3.90 -9.51
C ASN A 125 -13.13 2.54 -8.94
N GLU A 126 -12.36 2.51 -7.85
CA GLU A 126 -11.89 1.28 -7.21
C GLU A 126 -12.70 0.96 -5.96
N PRO A 127 -13.02 -0.33 -5.71
CA PRO A 127 -13.64 -0.79 -4.47
C PRO A 127 -12.71 -0.63 -3.26
N ALA A 128 -13.31 -0.60 -2.07
CA ALA A 128 -12.61 -0.35 -0.81
C ALA A 128 -11.51 -1.37 -0.47
N ASP A 129 -11.57 -2.58 -1.06
CA ASP A 129 -10.60 -3.66 -0.88
C ASP A 129 -9.51 -3.69 -1.96
N HIS A 130 -9.40 -2.63 -2.77
CA HIS A 130 -8.22 -2.44 -3.60
C HIS A 130 -6.99 -2.22 -2.69
N ILE A 131 -5.90 -2.97 -2.91
CA ILE A 131 -4.73 -2.97 -2.03
C ILE A 131 -4.11 -1.58 -1.84
N ALA A 132 -4.14 -0.72 -2.86
CA ALA A 132 -3.68 0.66 -2.73
C ALA A 132 -4.51 1.45 -1.70
N ILE A 133 -5.82 1.25 -1.67
CA ILE A 133 -6.75 1.90 -0.75
C ILE A 133 -6.55 1.34 0.67
N GLU A 134 -6.39 0.03 0.81
CA GLU A 134 -6.10 -0.59 2.12
C GLU A 134 -4.77 -0.07 2.71
N LEU A 135 -3.73 0.06 1.88
CA LEU A 135 -2.43 0.61 2.30
C LEU A 135 -2.52 2.09 2.66
N GLU A 136 -3.29 2.88 1.91
CA GLU A 136 -3.55 4.29 2.23
C GLU A 136 -4.31 4.42 3.55
N PHE A 137 -5.33 3.58 3.77
CA PHE A 137 -6.02 3.50 5.05
C PHE A 137 -5.06 3.16 6.20
N ILE A 138 -4.19 2.16 6.04
CA ILE A 138 -3.20 1.79 7.07
C ILE A 138 -2.28 2.96 7.38
N HIS A 139 -1.78 3.66 6.34
CA HIS A 139 -1.00 4.88 6.53
C HIS A 139 -1.75 5.90 7.40
N THR A 140 -2.98 6.27 7.01
CA THR A 140 -3.79 7.24 7.75
C THR A 140 -4.06 6.78 9.18
N ALA A 141 -4.42 5.51 9.38
CA ALA A 141 -4.70 4.94 10.69
C ALA A 141 -3.47 4.99 11.61
N LEU A 142 -2.27 4.68 11.10
CA LEU A 142 -1.03 4.76 11.87
C LEU A 142 -0.72 6.19 12.32
N ILE A 143 -0.91 7.18 11.44
CA ILE A 143 -0.74 8.60 11.78
C ILE A 143 -1.77 9.05 12.82
N MET A 144 -3.04 8.64 12.69
CA MET A 144 -4.07 8.95 13.69
C MET A 144 -3.75 8.35 15.06
N ILE A 145 -3.23 7.12 15.10
CA ILE A 145 -2.81 6.45 16.33
C ILE A 145 -1.62 7.19 16.97
N ASP A 146 -0.62 7.59 16.18
CA ASP A 146 0.54 8.35 16.70
C ASP A 146 0.10 9.70 17.30
N ASN A 147 -0.79 10.41 16.61
CA ASN A 147 -1.35 11.68 17.08
C ASN A 147 -2.14 11.52 18.39
N LYS A 148 -2.98 10.48 18.51
CA LYS A 148 -3.71 10.19 19.76
C LYS A 148 -2.77 9.86 20.92
N LYS A 149 -1.73 9.06 20.66
CA LYS A 149 -0.68 8.75 21.66
C LYS A 149 0.06 10.01 22.11
N ALA A 150 0.39 10.91 21.18
CA ALA A 150 1.03 12.18 21.50
C ALA A 150 0.12 13.11 22.34
N ALA A 151 -1.19 13.04 22.13
CA ALA A 151 -2.20 13.78 22.90
C ALA A 151 -2.50 13.16 24.28
N GLY A 152 -2.03 11.94 24.57
CA GLY A 152 -2.32 11.22 25.81
C GLY A 152 -3.74 10.65 25.87
N GLU A 153 -4.39 10.48 24.73
CA GLU A 153 -5.70 9.82 24.61
C GLU A 153 -5.48 8.30 24.56
N ASP A 154 -6.20 7.53 25.38
CA ASP A 154 -6.15 6.05 25.31
C ASP A 154 -6.60 5.59 23.92
N THR A 155 -5.76 4.77 23.26
CA THR A 155 -6.01 4.15 21.95
C THR A 155 -6.91 2.95 22.03
#